data_AF-A0A0Q4QVX8-F1
#
_entry.id   AF-A0A0Q4QVX8-F1
#
_cell.length_a   1.000
_cell.length_b   1.000
_cell.length_c   1.000
_cell.angle_alpha   90.00
_cell.angle_beta   90.00
_cell.angle_gamma   90.00
#
_symmetry.space_group_name_H-M   'P 1'
#
loop_
_entity.id
_entity.type
_entity.pdbx_description
1 polymer ?
#
loop_
_entity_poly.entity_id
_entity_poly.type
_entity_poly.pdbx_seq_one_letter_code
_entity_poly.pdbx_strand_id
1 'polypeptide(L)'
;MKERNQRFDAPKESLHQQRAASYILGVGSAEELTEKILYQHELFGHSRFMAQFDMGGQPLARVEKAIDLLANRVAPAVRKALNRATAT
;
A
#
# COMPACT_ATOMS: atom_id res chain seq x y z
N MET A 1 -25.09 -5.49 -11.85
CA MET A 1 -25.46 -5.98 -10.50
C MET A 1 -24.40 -6.99 -10.07
N LYS A 2 -23.65 -6.75 -8.99
CA LYS A 2 -22.71 -7.73 -8.43
C LYS A 2 -23.48 -8.66 -7.48
N GLU A 3 -23.25 -9.96 -7.59
CA GLU A 3 -23.89 -10.99 -6.78
C GLU A 3 -23.47 -10.83 -5.30
N ARG A 4 -24.47 -10.75 -4.41
CA ARG A 4 -24.31 -10.65 -2.95
C ARG A 4 -23.86 -12.00 -2.37
N ASN A 5 -22.69 -12.51 -2.76
CA ASN A 5 -21.99 -13.60 -2.05
C ASN A 5 -20.61 -13.97 -2.64
N GLN A 6 -20.04 -13.18 -3.55
CA GLN A 6 -18.69 -13.46 -4.04
C GLN A 6 -17.64 -13.25 -2.94
N ARG A 7 -16.98 -14.34 -2.53
CA ARG A 7 -15.73 -14.26 -1.77
C ARG A 7 -14.60 -13.84 -2.72
N PHE A 8 -13.83 -12.85 -2.28
CA PHE A 8 -12.58 -12.48 -2.94
C PHE A 8 -11.48 -13.46 -2.51
N ASP A 9 -11.43 -14.60 -3.19
CA ASP A 9 -10.38 -15.60 -3.00
C ASP A 9 -9.23 -15.32 -3.98
N ALA A 10 -8.25 -14.51 -3.55
CA ALA A 10 -7.02 -14.23 -4.28
C ALA A 10 -5.83 -14.94 -3.61
N PRO A 11 -5.28 -16.02 -4.21
CA PRO A 11 -4.05 -16.66 -3.73
C PRO A 11 -2.90 -15.64 -3.62
N LYS A 12 -2.03 -15.78 -2.63
CA LYS A 12 -0.92 -14.81 -2.42
C LYS A 12 -0.01 -14.73 -3.65
N GLU A 13 0.20 -15.88 -4.29
CA GLU A 13 1.05 -16.07 -5.46
C GLU A 13 0.53 -15.29 -6.66
N SER A 14 -0.79 -15.17 -6.83
CA SER A 14 -1.37 -14.40 -7.93
C SER A 14 -1.14 -12.89 -7.79
N LEU A 15 -0.79 -12.44 -6.58
CA LEU A 15 -0.50 -11.03 -6.27
C LEU A 15 1.00 -10.69 -6.31
N HIS A 16 1.89 -11.65 -6.59
CA HIS A 16 3.34 -11.40 -6.56
C HIS A 16 3.78 -10.27 -7.50
N GLN A 17 3.27 -10.25 -8.72
CA GLN A 17 3.59 -9.20 -9.69
C GLN A 17 3.15 -7.81 -9.21
N GLN A 18 2.07 -7.75 -8.43
CA GLN A 18 1.49 -6.51 -7.94
C GLN A 18 2.36 -5.83 -6.87
N ARG A 19 3.37 -6.52 -6.33
CA ARG A 19 4.32 -5.98 -5.36
C ARG A 19 5.23 -4.91 -5.96
N ALA A 20 5.56 -5.02 -7.25
CA ALA A 20 6.45 -4.07 -7.91
C ALA A 20 5.84 -2.65 -7.93
N ALA A 21 6.68 -1.62 -7.79
CA ALA A 21 6.27 -0.22 -7.68
C ALA A 21 5.44 0.30 -8.87
N SER A 22 5.67 -0.26 -10.06
CA SER A 22 4.95 0.09 -11.29
C SER A 22 3.49 -0.41 -11.37
N TYR A 23 3.06 -1.25 -10.43
CA TYR A 23 1.69 -1.74 -10.34
C TYR A 23 0.85 -0.94 -9.34
N ILE A 24 -0.48 -0.98 -9.49
CA ILE A 24 -1.39 -0.11 -8.73
C ILE A 24 -1.79 -0.64 -7.35
N LEU A 25 -1.74 -1.96 -7.12
CA LEU A 25 -2.18 -2.50 -5.84
C LEU A 25 -1.11 -2.31 -4.75
N GLY A 26 -1.54 -1.85 -3.58
CA GLY A 26 -0.71 -1.71 -2.39
C GLY A 26 -0.53 -3.03 -1.65
N VAL A 27 0.15 -3.99 -2.28
CA VAL A 27 0.45 -5.31 -1.71
C VAL A 27 1.96 -5.51 -1.62
N GLY A 28 2.43 -6.20 -0.58
CA GLY A 28 3.86 -6.45 -0.38
C GLY A 28 4.34 -6.17 1.04
N SER A 29 5.66 -6.00 1.18
CA SER A 29 6.30 -5.54 2.41
C SER A 29 6.13 -4.03 2.62
N ALA A 30 6.55 -3.52 3.79
CA ALA A 30 6.52 -2.08 4.07
C ALA A 30 7.49 -1.32 3.15
N GLU A 31 8.64 -1.92 2.81
CA GLU A 31 9.64 -1.37 1.91
C GLU A 31 9.10 -1.28 0.48
N GLU A 32 8.47 -2.35 -0.02
CA GLU A 32 7.85 -2.37 -1.36
C GLU A 32 6.72 -1.33 -1.46
N LEU A 33 5.90 -1.19 -0.41
CA LEU A 33 4.85 -0.17 -0.38
C LEU A 33 5.43 1.26 -0.30
N THR A 34 6.54 1.44 0.43
CA THR A 34 7.25 2.73 0.50
C THR A 34 7.77 3.13 -0.88
N GLU A 35 8.45 2.21 -1.57
CA GLU A 35 8.95 2.43 -2.93
C GLU A 35 7.82 2.79 -3.89
N LYS A 36 6.70 2.07 -3.81
CA LYS A 36 5.50 2.34 -4.62
C LYS A 36 4.92 3.73 -4.39
N ILE A 37 4.82 4.18 -3.15
CA ILE A 37 4.33 5.53 -2.84
C ILE A 37 5.29 6.61 -3.36
N LEU A 38 6.60 6.40 -3.22
CA LEU A 38 7.60 7.34 -3.71
C LEU A 38 7.60 7.41 -5.24
N TYR A 39 7.48 6.26 -5.91
CA TYR A 39 7.34 6.20 -7.36
C TYR A 39 6.09 6.94 -7.84
N GLN A 40 4.94 6.70 -7.21
CA GLN A 40 3.69 7.43 -7.54
C GLN A 40 3.81 8.92 -7.25
N HIS A 41 4.51 9.32 -6.18
CA HIS A 41 4.78 10.72 -5.88
C HIS A 41 5.66 11.36 -6.96
N GLU A 42 6.68 10.67 -7.45
CA GLU A 42 7.53 11.15 -8.55
C GLU A 42 6.72 11.36 -9.84
N LEU A 43 5.83 10.41 -10.17
CA LEU A 43 5.01 10.51 -11.38
C LEU A 43 3.93 11.59 -11.30
N PHE A 44 3.29 11.76 -10.14
CA PHE A 44 2.05 12.55 -10.02
C PHE A 44 2.16 13.78 -9.12
N GLY A 45 3.25 13.93 -8.35
CA GLY A 45 3.42 15.02 -7.40
C GLY A 45 2.39 15.06 -6.26
N HIS A 46 1.78 13.91 -5.93
CA HIS A 46 0.71 13.89 -4.93
C HIS A 46 1.24 14.16 -3.52
N SER A 47 0.58 15.00 -2.73
CA SER A 47 0.98 15.27 -1.34
C SER A 47 0.31 14.33 -0.32
N ARG A 48 -0.66 13.54 -0.77
CA ARG A 48 -1.46 12.64 0.09
C ARG A 48 -1.64 11.28 -0.58
N PHE A 49 -1.33 10.22 0.17
CA PHE A 49 -1.63 8.84 -0.21
C PHE A 49 -2.85 8.34 0.59
N MET A 50 -3.77 7.64 -0.09
CA MET A 50 -4.96 7.03 0.52
C MET A 50 -5.06 5.58 0.04
N ALA A 51 -5.32 4.65 0.96
CA ALA A 51 -5.43 3.23 0.67
C ALA A 51 -6.71 2.62 1.23
N GLN A 52 -7.29 1.68 0.48
CA GLN A 52 -8.35 0.79 0.95
C GLN A 52 -7.77 -0.62 1.08
N PHE A 53 -7.66 -1.11 2.32
CA PHE A 53 -7.02 -2.40 2.62
C PHE A 53 -7.91 -3.38 3.40
N ASP A 54 -9.05 -2.93 3.93
CA ASP A 54 -10.11 -3.82 4.40
C ASP A 54 -11.11 -4.05 3.26
N MET A 55 -10.94 -5.16 2.56
CA MET A 55 -11.85 -5.62 1.52
C MET A 55 -12.45 -6.97 1.90
N GLY A 56 -13.79 -7.06 1.86
CA GLY A 56 -14.53 -8.31 2.06
C GLY A 56 -14.62 -8.79 3.51
N GLY A 57 -14.43 -7.90 4.50
CA GLY A 57 -14.55 -8.22 5.92
C GLY A 57 -13.32 -8.98 6.44
N GLN A 58 -12.13 -8.39 6.31
CA GLN A 58 -10.91 -9.01 6.82
C GLN A 58 -11.00 -9.18 8.35
N PRO A 59 -10.36 -10.21 8.94
CA PRO A 59 -10.23 -10.30 10.38
C PRO A 59 -9.58 -9.04 10.97
N LEU A 60 -10.15 -8.51 12.06
CA LEU A 60 -9.70 -7.27 12.71
C LEU A 60 -8.16 -7.26 12.96
N ALA A 61 -7.60 -8.37 13.44
CA ALA A 61 -6.16 -8.49 13.69
C ALA A 61 -5.28 -8.23 12.44
N ARG A 62 -5.79 -8.52 11.23
CA ARG A 62 -5.07 -8.20 9.99
C ARG A 62 -5.15 -6.71 9.66
N VAL A 63 -6.31 -6.11 9.91
CA VAL A 63 -6.53 -4.66 9.73
C VAL A 63 -5.63 -3.88 10.70
N GLU A 64 -5.59 -4.27 11.97
CA GLU A 64 -4.71 -3.68 12.99
C GLU A 64 -3.22 -3.80 12.60
N LYS A 65 -2.80 -4.97 12.15
CA LYS A 65 -1.42 -5.18 11.66
C LYS A 65 -1.10 -4.29 10.45
N ALA A 66 -2.04 -4.12 9.52
CA ALA A 66 -1.84 -3.24 8.37
C ALA A 66 -1.72 -1.76 8.82
N ILE A 67 -2.56 -1.32 9.75
CA ILE A 67 -2.49 0.01 10.35
C ILE A 67 -1.13 0.24 11.02
N ASP A 68 -0.66 -0.72 11.83
CA ASP A 68 0.65 -0.64 12.50
C ASP A 68 1.80 -0.48 11.50
N LEU A 69 1.84 -1.30 10.45
CA LEU A 69 2.86 -1.22 9.41
C LEU A 69 2.81 0.12 8.66
N LEU A 70 1.61 0.59 8.31
CA LEU A 70 1.43 1.88 7.62
C LEU A 70 1.90 3.05 8.49
N ALA A 71 1.52 3.07 9.77
CA ALA A 71 1.82 4.14 10.70
C ALA A 71 3.30 4.16 11.11
N ASN A 72 3.88 2.99 11.41
CA ASN A 72 5.18 2.89 12.08
C ASN A 72 6.33 2.53 11.15
N ARG A 73 6.06 2.01 9.94
CA ARG A 73 7.11 1.66 8.96
C ARG A 73 7.02 2.52 7.71
N VAL A 74 5.86 2.53 7.05
CA VAL A 74 5.72 3.14 5.71
C VAL A 74 5.71 4.66 5.78
N ALA A 75 4.80 5.25 6.58
CA ALA A 75 4.67 6.72 6.63
C ALA A 75 5.96 7.43 7.05
N PRO A 76 6.72 6.96 8.07
CA PRO A 76 8.01 7.57 8.43
C PRO A 76 9.05 7.46 7.31
N ALA A 77 9.13 6.30 6.64
CA ALA A 77 10.09 6.08 5.56
C ALA A 77 9.83 6.99 4.35
N VAL A 78 8.57 7.11 3.93
CA VAL A 78 8.16 8.03 2.83
C VAL A 78 8.49 9.47 3.19
N ARG A 79 8.09 9.93 4.38
CA ARG A 79 8.37 11.31 4.83
C ARG A 79 9.86 11.62 4.86
N LYS A 80 10.67 10.69 5.38
CA LYS A 80 12.13 10.84 5.41
C LYS A 80 12.72 11.00 4.01
N ALA A 81 12.26 10.19 3.05
CA ALA A 81 12.74 10.25 1.67
C ALA A 81 12.38 11.58 0.99
N LEU A 82 11.14 12.04 1.13
CA LEU A 82 10.67 13.30 0.51
C LEU A 82 11.28 14.55 1.15
N ASN A 83 11.50 14.55 2.47
CA ASN A 83 12.19 15.66 3.16
C ASN A 83 13.66 15.78 2.75
N ARG A 84 14.32 14.68 2.41
CA ARG A 84 15.70 14.72 1.89
C ARG A 84 15.74 15.32 0.47
N ALA A 85 14.74 15.02 -0.35
CA ALA A 85 14.68 15.50 -1.73
C ALA A 85 14.43 17.01 -1.83
N THR A 86 13.77 17.62 -0.84
CA THR A 86 13.46 19.05 -0.80
C THR A 86 14.55 19.92 -0.14
N ALA A 87 15.56 19.30 0.50
CA ALA A 87 16.65 20.00 1.18
C ALA A 87 17.88 20.28 0.27
N THR A 88 17.72 20.16 -1.05
CA THR A 88 18.74 20.51 -2.07
C THR A 88 18.20 21.63 -2.95
#